data_AF-A0A8R1EWR1-F1
#
_entry.id   AF-A0A8R1EWR1-F1
#
_cell.length_a   1.000
_cell.length_b   1.000
_cell.length_c   1.000
_cell.angle_alpha   90.00
_cell.angle_beta   90.00
_cell.angle_gamma   90.00
#
_symmetry.space_group_name_H-M   'P 1'
#
loop_
_entity.id
_entity.type
_entity.pdbx_description
1 polymer ?
#
loop_
_entity_poly.entity_id
_entity_poly.type
_entity_poly.pdbx_seq_one_letter_code
_entity_poly.pdbx_strand_id
1 'polypeptide(L)'
;MYRLGRPNSHRPRLLKVVYGSSATQLAVLKRAPFLRSFPSGQLPVYIRRSMTREERDKIKSELVPKTFPNTQISRKVRPQPTPHLNVNPTHATTSEPMDLSGNESVDNIAAPN
;
A
#
# COMPACT_ATOMS: atom_id res chain seq x y z
N MET A 1 15.80 -26.59 7.59
CA MET A 1 15.26 -25.28 7.16
C MET A 1 16.37 -24.51 6.45
N TYR A 2 16.08 -23.82 5.34
CA TYR A 2 17.08 -23.22 4.46
C TYR A 2 16.80 -21.74 4.19
N ARG A 3 17.84 -20.90 4.14
CA ARG A 3 17.74 -19.49 3.70
C ARG A 3 18.05 -19.41 2.21
N LEU A 4 17.18 -18.77 1.44
CA LEU A 4 17.32 -18.60 -0.01
C LEU A 4 17.93 -17.22 -0.35
N GLY A 5 18.51 -17.10 -1.56
CA GLY A 5 19.08 -15.84 -2.07
C GLY A 5 20.39 -15.42 -1.39
N ARG A 6 20.86 -14.20 -1.68
CA ARG A 6 22.07 -13.62 -1.08
C ARG A 6 21.73 -12.85 0.21
N PRO A 7 22.66 -12.72 1.17
CA PRO A 7 22.51 -11.82 2.30
C PRO A 7 22.25 -10.38 1.85
N ASN A 8 21.35 -9.68 2.54
CA ASN A 8 21.03 -8.28 2.31
C ASN A 8 20.72 -7.65 3.68
N SER A 9 21.34 -6.51 3.99
CA SER A 9 21.16 -5.79 5.26
C SER A 9 19.79 -5.13 5.39
N HIS A 10 19.16 -4.76 4.27
CA HIS A 10 17.91 -4.00 4.24
C HIS A 10 16.65 -4.88 4.26
N ARG A 11 16.74 -6.16 3.88
CA ARG A 11 15.56 -7.05 3.78
C ARG A 11 15.85 -8.47 4.26
N PRO A 12 14.94 -9.08 5.05
CA PRO A 12 15.10 -10.46 5.47
C PRO A 12 15.05 -11.42 4.27
N ARG A 13 15.77 -12.54 4.37
CA ARG A 13 15.83 -13.57 3.33
C ARG A 13 14.59 -14.45 3.36
N LEU A 14 14.18 -14.93 2.19
CA LEU A 14 13.14 -15.95 2.07
C LEU A 14 13.62 -17.27 2.69
N LEU A 15 12.74 -17.91 3.46
CA LEU A 15 13.01 -19.18 4.13
C LEU A 15 12.28 -20.32 3.41
N LYS A 16 12.99 -21.38 3.05
CA LYS A 16 12.41 -22.66 2.62
C LYS A 16 12.38 -23.60 3.81
N VAL A 17 11.16 -23.85 4.31
CA VAL A 17 10.90 -24.81 5.38
C VAL A 17 10.44 -26.11 4.74
N VAL A 18 11.08 -27.21 5.12
CA VAL A 18 10.67 -28.58 4.75
C VAL A 18 10.00 -29.17 5.97
N TYR A 19 8.75 -29.58 5.83
CA TYR A 19 7.98 -30.21 6.90
C TYR A 19 8.18 -31.73 6.83
N GLY A 20 8.05 -32.41 7.98
CA GLY A 20 8.17 -33.87 8.04
C GLY A 20 7.02 -34.62 7.36
N SER A 21 5.88 -33.95 7.11
CA SER A 21 4.73 -34.54 6.40
C SER A 21 3.90 -33.49 5.67
N SER A 22 3.10 -33.94 4.70
CA SER A 22 2.13 -33.09 4.00
C SER A 22 1.03 -32.60 4.95
N ALA A 23 0.60 -33.42 5.91
CA ALA A 23 -0.43 -33.06 6.89
C ALA A 23 -0.01 -31.86 7.77
N THR A 24 1.24 -31.88 8.27
CA THR A 24 1.78 -30.77 9.07
C THR A 24 1.93 -29.49 8.27
N GLN A 25 2.41 -29.60 7.03
CA GLN A 25 2.46 -28.47 6.10
C GLN A 25 1.06 -27.85 5.87
N LEU A 26 0.05 -28.68 5.62
CA LEU A 26 -1.32 -28.20 5.39
C LEU A 26 -1.91 -27.55 6.64
N ALA A 27 -1.66 -28.11 7.83
CA ALA A 27 -2.10 -27.51 9.09
C ALA A 27 -1.52 -26.11 9.30
N VAL A 28 -0.24 -25.91 8.98
CA VAL A 28 0.41 -24.58 9.05
C VAL A 28 -0.18 -23.64 8.00
N LEU A 29 -0.35 -24.10 6.75
CA LEU A 29 -0.91 -23.27 5.68
C LEU A 29 -2.35 -22.82 5.97
N LYS A 30 -3.17 -23.66 6.61
CA LYS A 30 -4.52 -23.29 7.05
C LYS A 30 -4.51 -22.15 8.07
N ARG A 31 -3.49 -22.09 8.94
CA ARG A 31 -3.34 -21.06 9.96
C ARG A 31 -2.57 -19.83 9.48
N ALA A 32 -1.88 -19.92 8.35
CA ALA A 32 -1.04 -18.85 7.81
C ALA A 32 -1.75 -17.48 7.66
N PRO A 33 -3.04 -17.38 7.28
CA PRO A 33 -3.72 -16.09 7.20
C PRO A 33 -3.77 -15.33 8.52
N PHE A 34 -3.85 -16.03 9.66
CA PHE A 34 -3.89 -15.41 10.99
C PHE A 34 -2.54 -14.81 11.41
N LEU A 35 -1.44 -15.17 10.73
CA LEU A 35 -0.13 -14.60 11.02
C LEU A 35 0.01 -13.13 10.57
N ARG A 36 -0.91 -12.64 9.71
CA ARG A 36 -0.89 -11.25 9.25
C ARG A 36 -1.13 -10.24 10.36
N SER A 37 -1.99 -10.58 11.31
CA SER A 37 -2.31 -9.75 12.48
C SER A 37 -1.53 -10.18 13.73
N PHE A 38 -0.72 -11.23 13.64
CA PHE A 38 0.06 -11.70 14.77
C PHE A 38 1.24 -10.74 15.04
N PRO A 39 1.46 -10.31 16.28
CA PRO A 39 2.54 -9.38 16.65
C PRO A 39 3.91 -10.09 16.54
N SER A 40 4.41 -10.23 15.31
CA SER A 40 5.65 -10.94 14.97
C SER A 40 6.90 -10.06 14.99
N GLY A 41 6.85 -8.95 15.75
CA GLY A 41 7.90 -7.94 15.81
C GLY A 41 7.69 -6.84 14.78
N GLN A 42 8.77 -6.44 14.10
CA GLN A 42 8.79 -5.26 13.21
C GLN A 42 8.13 -5.49 11.85
N LEU A 43 8.07 -6.74 11.37
CA LEU A 43 7.55 -7.08 10.05
C LEU A 43 6.55 -8.23 10.13
N PRO A 44 5.40 -8.16 9.44
CA PRO A 44 4.44 -9.25 9.38
C PRO A 44 5.04 -10.48 8.70
N VAL A 45 4.73 -11.66 9.25
CA VAL A 45 5.19 -12.94 8.72
C VAL A 45 4.15 -13.53 7.76
N TYR A 46 4.61 -13.91 6.57
CA TYR A 46 3.78 -14.57 5.57
C TYR A 46 4.29 -15.97 5.26
N ILE A 47 3.40 -16.95 5.34
CA ILE A 47 3.68 -18.33 4.95
C ILE A 47 2.81 -18.67 3.74
N ARG A 48 3.45 -19.24 2.72
CA ARG A 48 2.76 -19.74 1.51
C ARG A 48 3.35 -21.07 1.09
N ARG A 49 2.60 -21.82 0.29
CA ARG A 49 3.08 -23.06 -0.32
C ARG A 49 4.26 -22.74 -1.25
N SER A 50 5.32 -23.54 -1.18
CA SER A 50 6.38 -23.48 -2.18
C SER A 50 5.83 -24.02 -3.49
N MET A 51 5.78 -23.18 -4.51
CA MET A 51 5.34 -23.54 -5.86
C MET A 51 6.49 -23.31 -6.82
N THR A 52 6.52 -24.07 -7.91
CA THR A 52 7.45 -23.83 -9.02
C THR A 52 7.12 -22.48 -9.69
N ARG A 53 7.96 -22.06 -10.64
CA ARG A 53 7.69 -20.82 -11.36
C ARG A 53 6.43 -20.96 -12.21
N GLU A 54 6.30 -22.10 -12.88
CA GLU A 54 5.22 -22.45 -13.80
C GLU A 54 3.88 -22.50 -13.07
N GLU A 55 3.81 -23.15 -11.91
CA GLU A 55 2.59 -23.21 -11.09
C GLU A 55 2.13 -21.82 -10.63
N ARG A 56 3.09 -20.96 -10.25
CA ARG A 56 2.78 -19.59 -9.83
C ARG A 56 2.23 -18.77 -10.99
N ASP A 57 2.78 -18.95 -12.18
CA ASP A 57 2.37 -18.21 -13.37
C ASP A 57 0.98 -18.68 -13.85
N LYS A 58 0.66 -19.97 -13.74
CA LYS A 58 -0.71 -20.50 -13.94
C LYS A 58 -1.73 -19.81 -13.03
N ILE A 59 -1.48 -19.80 -11.71
CA ILE A 59 -2.38 -19.15 -10.74
C ILE A 59 -2.55 -17.66 -11.05
N LYS A 60 -1.48 -16.97 -11.43
CA LYS A 60 -1.58 -15.56 -11.84
C LYS A 60 -2.46 -15.38 -13.07
N SER A 61 -2.30 -16.24 -14.08
CA SER A 61 -3.10 -16.17 -15.32
C SER A 61 -4.58 -16.47 -15.07
N GLU A 62 -4.91 -17.36 -14.13
CA GLU A 62 -6.29 -17.67 -13.74
C GLU A 62 -6.94 -16.55 -12.90
N LEU A 63 -6.13 -15.81 -12.13
CA LEU A 63 -6.59 -14.69 -11.29
C LEU A 63 -6.74 -13.37 -12.04
N VAL A 64 -6.22 -13.23 -13.27
CA VAL A 64 -6.53 -12.07 -14.10
C VAL A 64 -8.02 -12.17 -14.46
N PRO A 65 -8.88 -11.25 -14.00
CA PRO A 65 -10.25 -11.25 -14.44
C PRO A 65 -10.22 -11.07 -15.95
N LYS A 66 -10.78 -12.04 -16.69
CA LYS A 66 -11.07 -11.88 -18.12
C LYS A 66 -11.88 -10.60 -18.22
N THR A 67 -11.23 -9.51 -18.64
CA THR A 67 -11.86 -8.20 -18.78
C THR A 67 -13.06 -8.42 -19.69
N PHE A 68 -14.26 -8.35 -19.13
CA PHE A 68 -15.48 -8.43 -19.92
C PHE A 68 -15.42 -7.28 -20.93
N PRO A 69 -15.64 -7.54 -22.24
CA PRO A 69 -15.66 -6.47 -23.22
C PRO A 69 -16.73 -5.45 -22.81
N ASN A 70 -16.31 -4.19 -22.75
CA ASN A 70 -17.05 -2.99 -22.40
C ASN A 70 -18.50 -3.05 -22.89
N THR A 71 -19.42 -3.48 -22.03
CA THR A 71 -20.86 -3.33 -22.25
C THR A 71 -21.21 -1.95 -21.72
N GLN A 72 -21.58 -1.04 -22.61
CA GLN A 72 -22.00 0.31 -22.25
C GLN A 72 -23.24 0.24 -21.36
N ILE A 73 -23.02 0.28 -20.05
CA ILE A 73 -24.10 0.49 -19.08
C ILE A 73 -24.48 1.97 -19.19
N SER A 74 -25.49 2.24 -20.01
CA SER A 74 -26.21 3.52 -20.00
C SER A 74 -26.86 3.68 -18.64
N ARG A 75 -26.14 4.28 -17.69
CA ARG A 75 -26.69 4.71 -16.41
C ARG A 75 -27.66 5.85 -16.72
N LYS A 76 -28.96 5.55 -16.82
CA LYS A 76 -30.00 6.56 -16.63
C LYS A 76 -29.86 7.08 -15.21
N VAL A 77 -29.07 8.14 -15.04
CA VAL A 77 -28.98 8.91 -13.80
C VAL A 77 -30.35 9.52 -13.59
N ARG A 78 -31.09 9.01 -12.61
CA ARG A 78 -32.26 9.69 -12.08
C ARG A 78 -31.75 10.93 -11.32
N PRO A 79 -32.10 12.16 -11.69
CA PRO A 79 -31.71 13.32 -10.90
C PRO A 79 -32.43 13.24 -9.56
N GLN A 80 -31.66 13.22 -8.48
CA GLN A 80 -32.18 13.37 -7.12
C GLN A 80 -32.36 14.88 -6.85
N PRO A 81 -33.47 15.31 -6.25
CA PRO A 81 -33.61 16.69 -5.78
C PRO A 81 -32.67 16.90 -4.59
N THR A 82 -31.73 17.84 -4.73
CA THR A 82 -30.89 18.32 -3.63
C THR A 82 -31.70 19.23 -2.71
N PRO A 83 -31.71 19.03 -1.39
CA PRO A 83 -32.15 20.07 -0.46
C PRO A 83 -31.06 21.16 -0.45
N HIS A 84 -31.42 22.34 -0.95
CA HIS A 84 -30.58 23.54 -0.89
C HIS A 84 -30.60 24.06 0.55
N LEU A 85 -29.47 23.97 1.26
CA LEU A 85 -29.28 24.74 2.48
C LEU A 85 -28.72 26.10 2.08
N ASN A 86 -29.62 27.09 2.13
CA ASN A 86 -29.37 28.50 1.94
C ASN A 86 -28.49 29.02 3.09
N VAL A 87 -27.23 29.35 2.81
CA VAL A 87 -26.37 30.12 3.71
C VAL A 87 -26.07 31.45 3.03
N ASN A 88 -26.76 32.49 3.48
CA ASN A 88 -26.49 33.87 3.11
C ASN A 88 -25.04 34.25 3.45
N PRO A 89 -24.32 34.97 2.58
CA PRO A 89 -23.07 35.62 2.96
C PRO A 89 -23.40 36.96 3.64
N THR A 90 -23.34 37.01 4.96
CA THR A 90 -23.41 38.28 5.70
C THR A 90 -22.00 38.86 5.83
N HIS A 91 -21.85 40.08 5.31
CA HIS A 91 -20.66 40.89 5.22
C HIS A 91 -19.97 41.14 6.57
N ALA A 92 -18.64 41.16 6.59
CA ALA A 92 -17.87 42.02 7.50
C ALA A 92 -16.49 42.33 6.90
N THR A 93 -16.40 43.51 6.29
CA THR A 93 -15.20 44.29 6.04
C THR A 93 -14.33 44.38 7.29
N THR A 94 -13.04 44.10 7.20
CA THR A 94 -12.01 44.83 7.95
C THR A 94 -10.70 44.76 7.16
N SER A 95 -10.30 45.93 6.71
CA SER A 95 -8.98 46.33 6.22
C SER A 95 -7.88 46.02 7.23
N GLU A 96 -6.74 45.50 6.77
CA GLU A 96 -5.38 46.02 7.04
C GLU A 96 -4.33 45.16 6.30
N PRO A 97 -3.48 45.75 5.45
CA PRO A 97 -2.20 45.17 5.04
C PRO A 97 -1.07 45.77 5.89
N MET A 98 -0.37 44.94 6.67
CA MET A 98 0.85 45.34 7.40
C MET A 98 1.95 44.28 7.21
N ASP A 99 2.78 44.57 6.23
CA ASP A 99 4.25 44.51 6.17
C ASP A 99 5.10 43.33 6.70
N LEU A 100 6.04 42.96 5.80
CA LEU A 100 7.46 42.62 5.98
C LEU A 100 7.88 41.38 6.80
N SER A 101 8.40 40.38 6.08
CA SER A 101 9.83 40.06 6.20
C SER A 101 10.31 39.28 4.98
N GLY A 102 11.20 39.92 4.21
CA GLY A 102 11.93 39.32 3.11
C GLY A 102 12.87 38.25 3.65
N ASN A 103 12.70 37.07 3.10
CA ASN A 103 13.58 35.92 3.16
C ASN A 103 15.01 36.28 2.71
N GLU A 104 15.93 36.23 3.67
CA GLU A 104 17.38 36.38 3.51
C GLU A 104 17.89 35.54 2.34
N SER A 105 18.55 36.21 1.40
CA SER A 105 19.30 35.58 0.32
C SER A 105 20.76 36.03 0.44
N VAL A 106 21.61 35.04 0.68
CA VAL A 106 23.04 34.91 0.35
C VAL A 106 23.99 36.09 0.63
N ASP A 107 25.05 35.83 1.42
CA ASP A 107 26.42 35.85 0.90
C ASP A 107 27.41 35.25 1.92
N ASN A 108 27.91 34.06 1.58
CA ASN A 108 29.07 33.41 2.19
C ASN A 108 30.32 33.94 1.49
N ILE A 109 31.08 34.87 2.09
CA ILE A 109 32.40 35.24 1.58
C ILE A 109 33.41 35.46 2.73
N ALA A 110 34.38 34.55 2.78
CA ALA A 110 35.80 34.69 3.15
C ALA A 110 36.23 35.18 4.55
N ALA A 111 36.89 34.27 5.28
CA ALA A 111 38.04 34.61 6.13
C ALA A 111 39.24 35.03 5.25
N PRO A 112 40.16 35.90 5.72
CA PRO A 112 41.41 35.34 6.26
C PRO A 112 42.14 36.16 7.36
N ASN A 113 43.08 35.43 7.99
CA ASN A 113 44.22 35.80 8.86
C ASN A 113 43.96 36.33 10.27
#